data_AF-A0A1U7JH29-F1
#
_entry.id   AF-A0A1U7JH29-F1
#
_cell.length_a   1.000
_cell.length_b   1.000
_cell.length_c   1.000
_cell.angle_alpha   90.00
_cell.angle_beta   90.00
_cell.angle_gamma   90.00
#
_symmetry.space_group_name_H-M   'P 1'
#
loop_
_entity.id
_entity.type
_entity.pdbx_description
1 polymer ?
#
loop_
_entity_poly.entity_id
_entity_poly.type
_entity_poly.pdbx_seq_one_letter_code
_entity_poly.pdbx_strand_id
1 'polypeptide(L)' 'MGLFDDEEPIKKNPRDIIVGETLENFSSSELEERVTLLRAEIERTEKELKNKASASEAAHSLFK' A
#
# COMPACT_ATOMS: atom_id res chain seq x y z
N MET A 1 -41.08 -7.82 3.30
CA MET A 1 -40.10 -6.81 3.72
C MET A 1 -38.76 -7.25 3.15
N GLY A 2 -38.10 -6.38 2.39
CA GLY A 2 -37.19 -6.73 1.28
C GLY A 2 -35.92 -7.50 1.64
N LEU A 3 -35.55 -8.42 0.75
CA LEU A 3 -34.33 -9.24 0.72
C LEU A 3 -33.18 -8.58 -0.06
N PHE A 4 -33.20 -7.25 -0.19
CA PHE A 4 -32.28 -6.48 -1.02
C PHE A 4 -31.72 -5.29 -0.25
N ASP A 5 -31.17 -5.56 0.94
CA ASP A 5 -30.42 -4.56 1.71
C ASP A 5 -28.95 -4.63 1.26
N ASP A 6 -28.64 -3.80 0.28
CA ASP A 6 -27.34 -3.12 0.13
C ASP A 6 -26.07 -3.99 0.08
N GLU A 7 -25.99 -4.91 -0.87
CA GLU A 7 -24.71 -5.19 -1.53
C GLU A 7 -24.42 -4.05 -2.51
N GLU A 8 -24.27 -2.81 -2.00
CA GLU A 8 -23.67 -1.76 -2.80
C GLU A 8 -22.30 -2.28 -3.26
N PRO A 9 -22.00 -2.30 -4.58
CA PRO A 9 -20.68 -2.67 -5.03
C PRO A 9 -19.73 -1.70 -4.35
N ILE A 10 -18.91 -2.21 -3.42
CA ILE A 10 -17.86 -1.45 -2.75
C ILE A 10 -17.05 -0.86 -3.90
N LYS A 11 -17.28 0.42 -4.19
CA LYS A 11 -16.55 1.12 -5.23
C LYS A 11 -15.12 1.07 -4.76
N LYS A 12 -14.33 0.14 -5.33
CA LYS A 12 -12.89 0.13 -5.13
C LYS A 12 -12.47 1.54 -5.40
N ASN A 13 -11.92 2.22 -4.39
CA ASN A 13 -11.38 3.52 -4.61
C ASN A 13 -10.39 3.35 -5.76
N PRO A 14 -10.49 4.13 -6.85
CA PRO A 14 -9.62 3.95 -8.02
C PRO A 14 -8.13 4.15 -7.68
N ARG A 15 -7.82 4.54 -6.43
CA ARG A 15 -6.48 4.73 -5.87
C ARG A 15 -5.94 3.55 -5.07
N ASP A 16 -6.73 2.52 -4.80
CA ASP A 16 -6.24 1.36 -4.06
C ASP A 16 -5.43 0.46 -5.02
N ILE A 17 -4.12 0.65 -4.98
CA ILE A 17 -3.15 -0.13 -5.77
C ILE A 17 -3.06 -1.54 -5.16
N ILE A 18 -3.54 -2.56 -5.89
CA ILE A 18 -3.40 -3.96 -5.49
C ILE A 18 -2.18 -4.55 -6.20
N VAL A 19 -1.18 -5.00 -5.42
CA VAL A 19 0.01 -5.64 -5.99
C VAL A 19 -0.38 -6.95 -6.69
N GLY A 20 -0.02 -7.06 -7.97
CA GLY A 20 -0.34 -8.24 -8.80
C GLY A 20 -1.68 -8.18 -9.54
N GLU A 21 -2.40 -7.05 -9.52
CA GLU A 21 -3.60 -6.88 -10.34
C GLU A 21 -3.28 -6.76 -11.84
N THR A 22 -4.25 -7.13 -12.69
CA THR A 22 -4.15 -7.01 -14.15
C THR A 22 -4.07 -5.56 -14.58
N LEU A 23 -3.10 -5.24 -15.43
CA LEU A 23 -2.82 -3.88 -15.89
C LEU A 23 -3.37 -3.54 -17.29
N GLU A 24 -4.09 -4.47 -17.92
CA GLU A 24 -4.54 -4.37 -19.33
C GLU A 24 -5.45 -3.16 -19.61
N ASN A 25 -6.19 -2.69 -18.60
CA ASN A 25 -7.13 -1.58 -18.75
C ASN A 25 -6.55 -0.21 -18.37
N PHE A 26 -5.26 -0.13 -18.02
CA PHE A 26 -4.61 1.12 -17.61
C PHE A 26 -3.92 1.77 -18.81
N SER A 27 -4.09 3.08 -18.95
CA SER A 27 -3.31 3.90 -19.89
C SER A 27 -1.86 4.07 -19.42
N SER A 28 -0.98 4.51 -20.32
CA SER A 28 0.43 4.76 -20.00
C SER A 28 0.59 5.78 -18.85
N SER A 29 -0.20 6.85 -18.86
CA SER A 29 -0.16 7.88 -17.82
C SER A 29 -0.62 7.36 -16.46
N GLU A 30 -1.65 6.51 -16.43
CA GLU A 30 -2.12 5.87 -15.19
C GLU A 30 -1.07 4.88 -14.64
N LEU A 31 -0.35 4.18 -15.52
CA LEU A 31 0.77 3.32 -15.12
C LEU A 31 1.94 4.13 -14.54
N GLU A 32 2.25 5.30 -15.10
CA GLU A 32 3.27 6.20 -14.57
C GLU A 32 2.90 6.75 -13.17
N GLU A 33 1.65 7.18 -12.99
CA GLU A 33 1.13 7.61 -11.68
C GLU A 33 1.22 6.45 -10.67
N ARG A 34 0.78 5.25 -11.07
CA ARG A 34 0.85 4.04 -10.25
C ARG A 34 2.29 3.69 -9.84
N VAL A 35 3.24 3.74 -10.77
CA VAL A 35 4.67 3.48 -10.48
C VAL A 35 5.21 4.51 -9.48
N THR A 36 4.85 5.78 -9.63
CA THR A 36 5.26 6.85 -8.73
C THR A 36 4.75 6.60 -7.31
N LEU A 37 3.47 6.26 -7.16
CA LEU A 37 2.86 5.93 -5.88
C LEU A 37 3.49 4.70 -5.22
N LEU A 38 3.73 3.63 -5.99
CA LEU A 38 4.38 2.42 -5.50
C LEU A 38 5.81 2.68 -4.99
N ARG A 39 6.58 3.51 -5.69
CA ARG A 39 7.94 3.88 -5.26
C ARG A 39 7.92 4.68 -3.96
N ALA A 40 7.02 5.65 -3.85
CA ALA A 40 6.86 6.41 -2.61
C ALA A 40 6.48 5.49 -1.43
N GLU A 41 5.64 4.48 -1.68
CA GLU A 41 5.25 3.50 -0.66
C GLU A 41 6.40 2.57 -0.26
N ILE A 42 7.26 2.17 -1.20
CA ILE A 42 8.49 1.43 -0.92
C ILE A 42 9.40 2.25 -0.01
N GLU A 43 9.68 3.51 -0.37
CA GLU A 43 10.54 4.40 0.44
C GLU A 43 9.98 4.60 1.85
N ARG A 44 8.66 4.79 1.99
CA ARG A 44 7.99 4.89 3.30
C ARG A 44 8.20 3.62 4.12
N THR A 45 8.01 2.46 3.50
CA THR A 45 8.14 1.16 4.16
C THR A 45 9.58 0.89 4.58
N GLU A 46 10.56 1.19 3.73
CA GLU A 46 11.98 1.06 4.03
C GLU A 46 12.41 1.98 5.18
N LYS A 47 11.89 3.22 5.21
CA LYS A 47 12.13 4.16 6.30
C LYS A 47 11.58 3.63 7.63
N GLU A 48 10.36 3.11 7.64
CA GLU A 48 9.76 2.49 8.83
C GLU A 48 10.52 1.24 9.28
N LEU A 49 10.97 0.41 8.34
CA LEU A 49 11.80 -0.75 8.63
C LEU A 49 13.11 -0.34 9.31
N LYS A 50 13.79 0.68 8.77
CA LYS A 50 15.03 1.22 9.35
C LYS A 50 14.80 1.80 10.74
N ASN A 51 13.73 2.58 10.94
CA ASN A 51 13.38 3.13 12.24
C ASN A 51 13.18 2.02 13.28
N LYS A 52 12.47 0.95 12.91
CA LYS A 52 12.24 -0.22 13.78
C LYS A 52 13.51 -1.02 14.04
N ALA A 53 14.36 -1.22 13.03
CA ALA A 53 15.64 -1.89 13.18
C ALA A 53 16.57 -1.13 14.14
N SER A 54 16.71 0.18 13.96
CA SER A 54 17.50 1.04 14.86
C SER A 54 16.93 1.08 16.28
N ALA A 55 15.60 1.05 16.44
CA ALA A 55 14.98 0.94 17.76
C ALA A 55 15.30 -0.42 18.42
N SER A 56 15.30 -1.51 17.65
CA SER A 56 15.66 -2.85 18.13
C SER A 56 17.12 -2.95 18.54
N GLU A 57 18.04 -2.40 17.74
CA GLU A 57 19.48 -2.36 18.06
C GLU A 57 19.77 -1.52 19.30
N ALA A 58 19.13 -0.34 19.44
CA ALA A 58 19.24 0.49 20.63
C ALA A 58 18.73 -0.22 21.89
N ALA A 59 17.60 -0.94 21.78
CA ALA A 59 17.09 -1.75 22.88
C ALA A 59 18.08 -2.87 23.25
N HIS A 60 18.61 -3.60 22.26
CA HIS A 60 19.60 -4.66 22.49
C HIS A 60 20.90 -4.17 23.15
N SER A 61 21.31 -2.92 22.91
CA SER A 61 22.48 -2.31 23.55
C SER A 61 22.22 -1.85 25.00
N LEU A 62 20.97 -1.63 25.39
CA LEU A 62 20.57 -1.22 26.74
C LEU A 62 20.38 -2.42 27.70
N PHE A 63 20.14 -3.62 27.15
CA PHE A 63 19.95 -4.85 27.93
C PHE A 63 21.23 -5.71 28.06
N LYS A 64 22.41 -5.14 27.79
CA LYS A 64 23.70 -5.84 27.88
C LYS A 64 24.62 -5.22 28.94
#